data_AF-X0Z503-F1
#
_entry.id   AF-X0Z503-F1
#
_cell.length_a   1.000
_cell.length_b   1.000
_cell.length_c   1.000
_cell.angle_alpha   90.00
_cell.angle_beta   90.00
_cell.angle_gamma   90.00
#
_symmetry.space_group_name_H-M   'P 1'
#
loop_
_entity.id
_entity.type
_entity.pdbx_description
1 polymer ?
#
loop_
_entity_poly.entity_id
_entity_poly.type
_entity_poly.pdbx_seq_one_letter_code
_entity_poly.pdbx_strand_id
1 'polypeptide(L)'
;WGAASVFPLYLYPAEGEMQFEEGRRPNLNPEFVTAFSEKLGLKFIEDGKGDLEETFGPEDTFNYAYAVFHSPTYRSRYAEFLKIGFPRLPLTSDKELFKALAEKGWFSVAGKWRSAG
;
A
#
# COMPACT_ATOMS: atom_id res chain seq x y z
N TRP A 1 -8.90 24.15 9.81
CA TRP A 1 -9.56 23.21 8.87
C TRP A 1 -8.47 22.37 8.22
N GLY A 2 -8.25 21.15 8.70
CA GLY A 2 -7.32 20.21 8.07
C GLY A 2 -8.07 19.44 7.00
N ALA A 3 -7.71 19.61 5.73
CA ALA A 3 -8.27 18.79 4.66
C ALA A 3 -7.83 17.33 4.87
N ALA A 4 -8.79 16.44 5.13
CA ALA A 4 -8.53 15.01 5.13
C ALA A 4 -8.31 14.57 3.66
N SER A 5 -7.08 14.16 3.32
CA SER A 5 -6.80 13.57 2.01
C SER A 5 -7.16 12.08 2.04
N VAL A 6 -8.09 11.66 1.17
CA VAL A 6 -8.48 10.26 1.01
C VAL A 6 -7.88 9.74 -0.28
N PHE A 7 -7.12 8.65 -0.20
CA PHE A 7 -6.51 7.98 -1.36
C PHE A 7 -7.14 6.60 -1.52
N PRO A 8 -8.06 6.39 -2.48
CA PRO A 8 -8.67 5.09 -2.71
C PRO A 8 -7.62 4.11 -3.24
N LEU A 9 -7.61 2.88 -2.71
CA LEU A 9 -6.69 1.83 -3.17
C LEU A 9 -7.07 1.28 -4.54
N TYR A 10 -8.37 1.24 -4.84
CA TYR A 10 -8.88 0.78 -6.12
C TYR A 10 -9.73 1.85 -6.81
N LEU A 11 -9.62 1.92 -8.13
CA LEU A 11 -10.46 2.69 -9.03
C LEU A 11 -11.50 1.75 -9.65
N TYR A 12 -12.74 2.23 -9.73
CA TYR A 12 -13.83 1.52 -10.38
C TYR A 12 -14.11 2.18 -11.72
N PRO A 13 -14.34 1.41 -12.80
CA PRO A 13 -14.71 1.98 -14.09
C PRO A 13 -16.03 2.75 -13.95
N ALA A 14 -16.10 3.91 -14.59
CA ALA A 14 -17.33 4.71 -14.63
C ALA A 14 -18.39 4.00 -15.49
N GLU A 15 -19.67 4.19 -15.14
CA GLU A 15 -20.79 3.69 -15.96
C GLU A 15 -20.70 4.28 -17.37
N GLY A 16 -20.45 3.44 -18.38
CA GLY A 16 -20.46 3.82 -19.79
C GLY A 16 -19.11 3.77 -20.54
N GLU A 17 -18.00 3.42 -19.88
CA GLU A 17 -16.73 3.17 -20.58
C GLU A 17 -16.70 1.77 -21.22
N MET A 18 -16.18 1.66 -22.46
CA MET A 18 -16.04 0.37 -23.15
C MET A 18 -15.10 -0.55 -22.35
N GLN A 19 -15.70 -1.55 -21.71
CA GLN A 19 -15.05 -2.54 -20.85
C GLN A 19 -14.25 -3.54 -21.68
N PHE A 20 -12.93 -3.50 -21.54
CA PHE A 20 -12.06 -4.64 -21.88
C PHE A 20 -11.62 -5.42 -20.63
N GLU A 21 -11.82 -4.87 -19.43
CA GLU A 21 -11.52 -5.52 -18.15
C GLU A 21 -12.69 -5.29 -17.18
N GLU A 22 -13.41 -6.36 -16.85
CA GLU A 22 -14.38 -6.35 -15.77
C GLU A 22 -13.63 -6.34 -14.43
N GLY A 23 -13.66 -5.24 -13.67
CA GLY A 23 -13.12 -5.24 -12.31
C GLY A 23 -12.62 -3.90 -11.77
N ARG A 24 -12.24 -3.93 -10.48
CA ARG A 24 -11.57 -2.82 -9.79
C ARG A 24 -10.08 -2.80 -10.17
N ARG A 25 -9.49 -1.64 -10.41
CA ARG A 25 -8.08 -1.48 -10.79
C ARG A 25 -7.27 -0.82 -9.67
N PRO A 26 -6.03 -1.25 -9.40
CA PRO A 26 -5.23 -0.65 -8.34
C PRO A 26 -4.81 0.78 -8.67
N ASN A 27 -4.95 1.69 -7.72
CA ASN A 27 -4.54 3.09 -7.82
C ASN A 27 -3.08 3.28 -7.38
N LEU A 28 -2.17 2.52 -7.99
CA LEU A 28 -0.74 2.57 -7.72
C LEU A 28 0.00 3.02 -8.97
N ASN A 29 1.07 3.81 -8.81
CA ASN A 29 1.90 4.21 -9.95
C ASN A 29 2.61 2.96 -10.53
N PRO A 30 2.46 2.65 -11.83
CA PRO A 30 3.10 1.48 -12.45
C PRO A 30 4.62 1.47 -12.33
N GLU A 31 5.29 2.63 -12.41
CA GLU A 31 6.74 2.73 -12.22
C GLU A 31 7.16 2.34 -10.81
N PHE A 32 6.36 2.74 -9.81
CA PHE A 32 6.56 2.32 -8.42
C PHE A 32 6.39 0.81 -8.27
N VAL A 33 5.34 0.23 -8.84
CA VAL A 33 5.06 -1.21 -8.77
C VAL A 33 6.20 -2.01 -9.41
N THR A 34 6.67 -1.59 -10.59
CA THR A 34 7.80 -2.22 -11.27
C THR A 34 9.06 -2.15 -10.43
N ALA A 35 9.45 -0.96 -9.96
CA ALA A 35 10.65 -0.80 -9.13
C ALA A 35 10.57 -1.60 -7.82
N PHE A 36 9.39 -1.74 -7.24
CA PHE A 36 9.21 -2.49 -6.00
C PHE A 36 9.25 -4.01 -6.25
N SER A 37 8.64 -4.47 -7.35
CA SER A 37 8.71 -5.85 -7.82
C SER A 37 10.16 -6.28 -8.05
N GLU A 38 10.94 -5.46 -8.76
CA GLU A 38 12.37 -5.70 -9.03
C GLU A 38 13.20 -5.77 -7.74
N LYS A 39 12.95 -4.88 -6.78
CA LYS A 39 13.67 -4.85 -5.51
C LYS A 39 13.37 -6.04 -4.61
N LEU A 40 12.13 -6.52 -4.62
CA LEU A 40 11.68 -7.62 -3.76
C LEU A 40 11.86 -8.99 -4.42
N GLY A 41 12.02 -9.04 -5.74
CA GLY A 41 12.00 -10.29 -6.50
C GLY A 41 10.63 -10.97 -6.50
N LEU A 42 9.55 -10.20 -6.34
CA LEU A 42 8.17 -10.67 -6.29
C LEU A 42 7.39 -10.15 -7.49
N LYS A 43 6.39 -10.92 -7.95
CA LYS A 43 5.47 -10.48 -9.01
C LYS A 43 4.30 -9.72 -8.42
N PHE A 44 3.91 -8.62 -9.05
CA PHE A 44 2.72 -7.90 -8.67
C PHE A 44 1.46 -8.58 -9.23
N ILE A 45 0.44 -8.73 -8.39
CA ILE A 45 -0.92 -9.06 -8.84
C ILE A 45 -1.81 -7.82 -8.75
N GLU A 46 -2.79 -7.71 -9.63
CA GLU A 46 -3.59 -6.48 -9.75
C GLU A 46 -4.72 -6.36 -8.71
N ASP A 47 -5.06 -7.47 -8.05
CA ASP A 47 -6.16 -7.51 -7.10
C ASP A 47 -5.82 -8.30 -5.82
N GLY A 48 -6.23 -7.74 -4.68
CA GLY A 48 -6.16 -8.38 -3.37
C GLY A 48 -4.75 -8.44 -2.76
N LYS A 49 -4.42 -9.60 -2.21
CA LYS A 49 -3.14 -9.92 -1.57
C LYS A 49 -2.45 -11.06 -2.30
N GLY A 50 -1.12 -10.97 -2.39
CA GLY A 50 -0.28 -12.07 -2.81
C GLY A 50 -0.04 -13.08 -1.68
N ASP A 51 0.80 -14.06 -1.97
CA ASP A 51 1.29 -15.06 -1.00
C ASP A 51 2.51 -14.57 -0.20
N LEU A 52 3.09 -13.42 -0.56
CA LEU A 52 4.32 -12.84 0.00
C LEU A 52 5.56 -13.74 -0.18
N GLU A 53 5.46 -14.76 -1.04
CA GLU A 53 6.54 -15.69 -1.38
C GLU A 53 7.00 -15.52 -2.83
N GLU A 54 6.05 -15.50 -3.75
CA GLU A 54 6.26 -15.25 -5.18
C GLU A 54 5.53 -14.00 -5.64
N THR A 55 4.49 -13.57 -4.91
CA THR A 55 3.59 -12.49 -5.32
C THR A 55 3.30 -11.49 -4.20
N PHE A 56 2.95 -10.26 -4.58
CA PHE A 56 2.39 -9.25 -3.69
C PHE A 56 1.30 -8.46 -4.41
N GLY A 57 0.30 -7.98 -3.66
CA GLY A 57 -0.84 -7.24 -4.22
C GLY A 57 -0.94 -5.79 -3.74
N PRO A 58 -2.00 -5.07 -4.18
CA PRO A 58 -2.27 -3.71 -3.76
C PRO A 58 -2.52 -3.61 -2.25
N GLU A 59 -3.18 -4.61 -1.65
CA GLU A 59 -3.45 -4.63 -0.21
C GLU A 59 -2.18 -4.83 0.61
N ASP A 60 -1.23 -5.65 0.16
CA ASP A 60 0.07 -5.83 0.83
C ASP A 60 0.90 -4.55 0.78
N THR A 61 0.90 -3.90 -0.39
CA THR A 61 1.54 -2.59 -0.59
C THR A 61 0.95 -1.54 0.35
N PHE A 62 -0.38 -1.49 0.45
CA PHE A 62 -1.08 -0.60 1.36
C PHE A 62 -0.75 -0.89 2.82
N ASN A 63 -0.76 -2.15 3.23
CA ASN A 63 -0.45 -2.57 4.60
C ASN A 63 0.99 -2.23 4.98
N TYR A 64 1.94 -2.47 4.07
CA TYR A 64 3.33 -2.05 4.22
C TYR A 64 3.44 -0.54 4.42
N ALA A 65 2.81 0.26 3.56
CA ALA A 65 2.80 1.71 3.68
C ALA A 65 2.20 2.18 5.01
N TYR A 66 1.08 1.57 5.41
CA TYR A 66 0.42 1.85 6.68
C TYR A 66 1.36 1.55 7.87
N ALA A 67 2.02 0.40 7.89
CA ALA A 67 2.95 0.02 8.95
C ALA A 67 4.15 0.98 9.05
N VAL A 68 4.73 1.37 7.90
CA VAL A 68 5.83 2.33 7.85
C VAL A 68 5.41 3.68 8.40
N PHE A 69 4.28 4.23 7.94
CA PHE A 69 3.80 5.55 8.39
C PHE A 69 3.29 5.56 9.83
N HIS A 70 2.88 4.41 10.38
CA HIS A 70 2.46 4.30 11.77
C HIS A 70 3.60 3.96 12.73
N SER A 71 4.81 3.68 12.23
CA SER A 71 6.00 3.47 13.06
C SER A 71 6.41 4.77 13.79
N PRO A 72 6.53 4.76 15.14
CA PRO A 72 6.99 5.92 15.90
C PRO A 72 8.38 6.41 15.45
N THR A 73 9.27 5.48 15.10
CA THR A 73 10.63 5.78 14.62
C THR A 73 10.60 6.51 13.28
N TYR A 74 9.70 6.10 12.37
CA TYR A 74 9.54 6.77 11.07
C TYR A 74 8.96 8.18 11.26
N ARG A 75 7.93 8.32 12.09
CA ARG A 75 7.34 9.63 12.40
C ARG A 75 8.35 10.61 12.96
N SER A 76 9.20 10.18 13.90
CA SER A 76 10.23 11.05 14.48
C SER A 76 11.33 11.43 13.49
N ARG A 77 11.73 10.52 12.60
CA ARG A 77 12.81 10.76 11.62
C ARG A 77 12.38 11.65 10.46
N TYR A 78 11.11 11.60 10.06
CA TYR A 78 10.58 12.34 8.91
C TYR A 78 9.59 13.45 9.30
N ALA A 79 9.46 13.77 10.60
CA ALA A 79 8.53 14.79 11.12
C ALA A 79 8.62 16.14 10.40
N GLU A 80 9.84 16.57 10.04
CA GLU A 80 10.09 17.84 9.36
C GLU A 80 9.72 17.78 7.87
N PHE A 81 9.84 16.61 7.22
CA PHE A 81 9.47 16.42 5.80
C PHE A 81 7.96 16.19 5.60
N LEU A 82 7.29 15.55 6.58
CA LEU A 82 5.85 15.30 6.56
C LEU A 82 5.01 16.58 6.69
N LYS A 83 5.56 17.64 7.28
CA LYS A 83 4.88 18.94 7.41
C LYS A 83 4.86 19.76 6.12
N ILE A 84 5.74 19.45 5.17
CA ILE A 84 6.02 20.29 3.99
C ILE A 84 5.52 19.65 2.69
N GLY A 85 5.25 18.33 2.66
CA GLY A 85 4.72 17.64 1.48
C GLY A 85 4.25 16.21 1.75
N PHE A 86 3.85 15.49 0.70
CA PHE A 86 3.37 14.11 0.81
C PHE A 86 4.44 13.15 1.36
N PRO A 87 4.08 12.18 2.22
CA PRO A 87 5.00 11.19 2.77
C PRO A 87 5.64 10.35 1.66
N ARG A 88 6.98 10.21 1.67
CA ARG A 88 7.68 9.31 0.75
C ARG A 88 7.76 7.91 1.34
N LEU A 89 7.21 6.92 0.66
CA LEU A 89 7.31 5.53 1.08
C LEU A 89 8.70 4.97 0.75
N PRO A 90 9.55 4.63 1.75
CA PRO A 90 10.82 3.97 1.47
C PRO A 90 10.61 2.59 0.83
N LEU A 91 11.35 2.32 -0.24
CA LEU A 91 11.39 1.01 -0.90
C LEU A 91 12.46 0.13 -0.26
N THR A 92 12.05 -0.88 0.50
CA THR A 92 12.96 -1.92 1.01
C THR A 92 13.30 -2.92 -0.09
N SER A 93 14.52 -3.48 -0.06
CA SER A 93 14.92 -4.65 -0.84
C SER A 93 14.94 -5.94 0.00
N ASP A 94 14.63 -5.83 1.29
CA ASP A 94 14.52 -6.96 2.20
C ASP A 94 13.08 -7.50 2.16
N LYS A 95 12.92 -8.67 1.53
CA LYS A 95 11.64 -9.38 1.37
C LYS A 95 11.04 -9.77 2.73
N GLU A 96 11.85 -10.23 3.67
CA GLU A 96 11.38 -10.62 5.00
C GLU A 96 10.88 -9.41 5.79
N LEU A 97 11.59 -8.29 5.68
CA LEU A 97 11.14 -7.03 6.27
C LEU A 97 9.83 -6.54 5.65
N PHE A 98 9.68 -6.64 4.31
CA PHE A 98 8.44 -6.30 3.63
C PHE A 98 7.27 -7.16 4.14
N LYS A 99 7.44 -8.49 4.15
CA LYS A 99 6.45 -9.44 4.64
C LYS A 99 6.03 -9.15 6.08
N ALA A 100 6.99 -9.00 6.99
CA ALA A 100 6.72 -8.71 8.39
C ALA A 100 5.98 -7.37 8.60
N LEU A 101 6.26 -6.36 7.77
CA LEU A 101 5.57 -5.06 7.84
C LEU A 101 4.17 -5.12 7.22
N ALA A 102 3.98 -5.82 6.10
CA ALA A 102 2.68 -6.04 5.48
C ALA A 102 1.74 -6.80 6.43
N GLU A 103 2.23 -7.85 7.11
CA GLU A 103 1.46 -8.60 8.12
C GLU A 103 1.07 -7.72 9.33
N LYS A 104 2.02 -6.92 9.84
CA LYS A 104 1.74 -5.98 10.95
C LYS A 104 0.72 -4.91 10.57
N GLY A 105 0.83 -4.37 9.36
CA GLY A 105 -0.12 -3.41 8.80
C GLY A 105 -1.52 -4.01 8.73
N TRP A 106 -1.64 -5.23 8.19
CA TRP A 106 -2.89 -5.96 8.12
C TRP A 106 -3.55 -6.13 9.49
N PHE A 107 -2.81 -6.58 10.50
CA PHE A 107 -3.37 -6.79 11.84
C PHE A 107 -3.89 -5.49 12.45
N SER A 108 -3.20 -4.37 12.24
CA SER A 108 -3.63 -3.05 12.73
C SER A 108 -4.89 -2.55 12.03
N VAL A 109 -5.01 -2.79 10.71
CA VAL A 109 -6.21 -2.45 9.93
C VAL A 109 -7.37 -3.35 10.35
N ALA A 110 -7.20 -4.66 10.33
CA ALA A 110 -8.24 -5.64 10.67
C ALA A 110 -8.75 -5.48 12.11
N GLY A 111 -7.87 -5.14 13.06
CA GLY A 111 -8.23 -4.84 14.44
C GLY A 111 -9.16 -3.64 14.58
N LYS A 112 -8.93 -2.56 13.82
CA LYS A 112 -9.82 -1.39 13.79
C LYS A 112 -11.20 -1.70 13.20
N TRP A 113 -11.27 -2.55 12.17
CA TRP A 113 -12.53 -2.98 11.58
C TRP A 113 -13.34 -3.90 12.51
N ARG A 114 -12.67 -4.78 13.27
CA ARG A 114 -13.32 -5.64 14.26
C ARG A 114 -13.90 -4.89 15.47
N SER A 115 -13.37 -3.72 15.81
CA SER A 115 -13.89 -2.88 16.91
C SER A 115 -15.00 -1.91 16.48
N ALA A 116 -15.31 -1.85 15.18
CA ALA A 116 -16.29 -0.93 14.60
C ALA A 116 -17.60 -1.63 14.18
N GLY A 117 -17.80 -2.89 14.59
CA GLY A 117 -19.01 -3.69 14.37
C GLY A 117 -19.77 -3.94 15.66
#